data_AF-A0A258QYD7-F1
#
_entry.id   AF-A0A258QYD7-F1
#
_cell.length_a   1.000
_cell.length_b   1.000
_cell.length_c   1.000
_cell.angle_alpha   90.00
_cell.angle_beta   90.00
_cell.angle_gamma   90.00
#
_symmetry.space_group_name_H-M   'P 1'
#
loop_
_entity.id
_entity.type
_entity.pdbx_description
1 polymer ?
#
loop_
_entity_poly.entity_id
_entity_poly.type
_entity_poly.pdbx_seq_one_letter_code
_entity_poly.pdbx_strand_id
1 'polypeptide(L)'
;FQQAGLRFPLYLVETTSAFATLSLLQREPSFVALLSSEVAQFCTSFGMTSILPLQLRSRSEPYELVTRRGAPLSPVARYFIEGFNLR
;
A
#
# COMPACT_ATOMS: atom_id res chain seq x y z
N PHE A 1 -2.16 9.27 -13.15
CA PHE A 1 -2.96 9.34 -14.40
C PHE A 1 -2.71 10.63 -15.16
N GLN A 2 -3.07 11.80 -14.63
CA GLN A 2 -2.87 13.08 -15.34
C GLN A 2 -1.42 13.34 -15.78
N GLN A 3 -0.44 13.13 -14.90
CA GLN A 3 0.99 13.28 -15.24
C GLN A 3 1.48 12.27 -16.28
N ALA A 4 0.74 11.19 -16.51
CA ALA A 4 1.02 10.21 -17.57
C ALA A 4 0.20 10.47 -18.85
N GLY A 5 -0.51 11.61 -18.94
CA GLY A 5 -1.40 11.92 -20.07
C GLY A 5 -2.66 11.05 -20.15
N LEU A 6 -2.94 10.27 -19.10
CA LEU A 6 -4.08 9.35 -19.07
C LEU A 6 -5.32 10.03 -18.47
N ARG A 7 -6.48 9.77 -19.07
CA ARG A 7 -7.78 10.12 -18.48
C ARG A 7 -7.95 9.38 -17.14
N PHE A 8 -8.47 10.08 -16.14
CA PHE A 8 -8.78 9.47 -14.86
C PHE A 8 -9.96 8.47 -15.01
N PRO A 9 -9.95 7.32 -14.30
CA PRO A 9 -11.05 6.34 -14.39
C PRO A 9 -12.41 6.92 -13.97
N LEU A 10 -13.48 6.55 -14.69
CA LEU A 10 -14.84 7.04 -14.43
C LEU A 10 -15.59 6.24 -13.37
N TYR A 11 -15.30 4.94 -13.25
CA TYR A 11 -15.99 4.02 -12.34
C TYR A 11 -15.06 3.62 -11.20
N LEU A 12 -14.87 4.54 -10.26
CA LEU A 12 -13.99 4.33 -9.14
C LEU A 12 -14.72 3.56 -8.03
N VAL A 13 -14.06 2.54 -7.48
CA VAL A 13 -14.51 1.82 -6.29
C VAL A 13 -13.50 2.11 -5.20
N GLU A 14 -13.97 2.69 -4.09
CA GLU A 14 -13.12 2.95 -2.93
C GLU A 14 -13.25 1.81 -1.93
N THR A 15 -12.11 1.37 -1.40
CA THR A 15 -12.05 0.39 -0.33
C THR A 15 -10.90 0.76 0.60
N THR A 16 -11.16 0.66 1.91
CA THR A 16 -10.15 0.79 2.96
C THR A 16 -9.55 -0.55 3.37
N SER A 17 -10.01 -1.65 2.77
CA SER A 17 -9.59 -3.01 3.11
C SER A 17 -8.75 -3.60 1.99
N ALA A 18 -7.46 -3.83 2.27
CA ALA A 18 -6.57 -4.51 1.34
C ALA A 18 -7.13 -5.87 0.87
N PHE A 19 -7.77 -6.62 1.79
CA PHE A 19 -8.37 -7.92 1.47
C PHE A 19 -9.58 -7.79 0.54
N ALA A 20 -10.45 -6.78 0.74
CA ALA A 20 -11.56 -6.52 -0.15
C ALA A 20 -11.07 -6.11 -1.55
N THR A 21 -10.06 -5.25 -1.61
CA THR A 21 -9.42 -4.86 -2.88
C THR A 21 -8.87 -6.06 -3.64
N LEU A 22 -8.12 -6.96 -2.98
CA LEU A 22 -7.61 -8.17 -3.61
C LEU A 22 -8.73 -9.10 -4.07
N SER A 23 -9.76 -9.29 -3.24
CA SER A 23 -10.92 -10.11 -3.60
C SER A 23 -11.64 -9.59 -4.85
N LEU A 24 -11.76 -8.26 -5.00
CA LEU A 24 -12.32 -7.65 -6.21
C LEU A 24 -11.43 -7.88 -7.43
N LEU A 25 -10.12 -7.67 -7.30
CA LEU A 25 -9.14 -7.92 -8.37
C LEU A 25 -9.12 -9.38 -8.84
N GLN A 26 -9.33 -10.34 -7.93
CA GLN A 26 -9.41 -11.76 -8.27
C GLN A 26 -10.70 -12.11 -9.03
N ARG A 27 -11.81 -11.45 -8.70
CA ARG A 27 -13.13 -11.79 -9.25
C ARG A 27 -13.38 -11.16 -10.61
N GLU A 28 -12.82 -9.97 -10.85
CA GLU A 28 -13.07 -9.20 -12.07
C GLU A 28 -11.74 -8.78 -12.73
N PRO A 29 -11.34 -9.42 -13.85
CA PRO A 29 -10.09 -9.12 -14.53
C PRO A 29 -9.97 -7.69 -15.07
N SER A 30 -11.08 -6.99 -15.26
CA SER A 30 -11.07 -5.58 -15.70
C SER A 30 -10.76 -4.59 -14.58
N PHE A 31 -10.74 -5.02 -13.32
CA PHE A 31 -10.41 -4.15 -12.21
C PHE A 31 -8.90 -3.91 -12.12
N VAL A 32 -8.55 -2.66 -11.82
CA VAL A 32 -7.18 -2.24 -11.55
C VAL A 32 -7.16 -1.48 -10.24
N ALA A 33 -6.13 -1.70 -9.43
CA ALA A 33 -5.95 -1.01 -8.16
C ALA A 33 -4.60 -0.30 -8.12
N LEU A 34 -4.58 0.85 -7.46
CA LEU A 34 -3.35 1.50 -7.05
C LEU A 34 -3.00 1.04 -5.65
N LEU A 35 -1.85 0.38 -5.51
CA LEU A 35 -1.32 -0.14 -4.24
C LEU A 35 0.10 0.37 -4.04
N SER A 36 0.64 0.27 -2.82
CA SER A 36 2.07 0.47 -2.62
C SER A 36 2.87 -0.59 -3.37
N SER A 37 4.08 -0.25 -3.80
CA SER A 37 4.93 -1.15 -4.59
C SER A 37 5.21 -2.46 -3.85
N GLU A 38 5.45 -2.41 -2.54
CA GLU A 38 5.68 -3.59 -1.70
C GLU A 38 4.46 -4.52 -1.68
N VAL A 39 3.25 -3.97 -1.50
CA VAL A 39 2.01 -4.77 -1.48
C VAL A 39 1.74 -5.37 -2.85
N ALA A 40 1.95 -4.62 -3.94
CA ALA A 40 1.78 -5.13 -5.29
C ALA A 40 2.76 -6.28 -5.58
N GLN A 41 4.03 -6.14 -5.20
CA GLN A 41 5.04 -7.19 -5.35
C GLN A 41 4.70 -8.43 -4.54
N PHE A 42 4.28 -8.28 -3.28
CA PHE A 42 3.81 -9.39 -2.45
C PHE A 42 2.65 -10.14 -3.12
N CYS A 43 1.66 -9.42 -3.62
CA CYS A 43 0.50 -10.07 -4.24
C CYS A 43 0.88 -10.81 -5.54
N THR A 44 1.78 -10.23 -6.33
CA THR A 44 2.31 -10.86 -7.55
C THR A 44 3.19 -12.07 -7.25
N SER A 45 3.96 -12.08 -6.16
CA SER A 45 4.77 -13.25 -5.79
C SER A 45 3.94 -14.49 -5.44
N PHE A 46 2.69 -14.30 -5.01
CA PHE A 46 1.72 -15.39 -4.80
C PHE A 46 0.85 -15.70 -6.02
N GLY A 47 1.11 -15.06 -7.17
CA GLY A 47 0.34 -15.26 -8.39
C GLY A 47 -1.09 -14.74 -8.33
N MET A 48 -1.44 -13.92 -7.34
CA MET A 48 -2.77 -13.33 -7.24
C MET A 48 -2.95 -12.25 -8.31
N THR A 49 -2.00 -11.34 -8.43
CA THR A 49 -2.13 -10.18 -9.34
C THR A 49 -0.93 -10.03 -10.24
N SER A 50 -1.08 -9.28 -11.32
CA SER A 50 0.04 -8.81 -12.14
C SER A 50 0.21 -7.29 -12.01
N ILE A 51 1.45 -6.83 -12.14
CA ILE A 51 1.77 -5.40 -12.14
C ILE A 51 1.71 -4.90 -13.58
N LEU A 52 0.86 -3.90 -13.82
CA LEU A 52 0.80 -3.22 -15.12
C LEU A 52 2.06 -2.35 -15.30
N PRO A 53 2.65 -2.29 -16.52
CA PRO A 53 3.84 -1.49 -16.80
C PRO A 53 3.51 0.01 -16.92
N LEU A 54 2.87 0.57 -15.89
CA LEU A 54 2.47 1.97 -15.80
C LEU A 54 3.25 2.64 -14.67
N GLN A 55 4.10 3.59 -15.03
CA GLN A 55 4.78 4.42 -14.04
C GLN A 55 3.89 5.59 -13.63
N LEU A 56 3.44 5.57 -12.39
CA LEU A 56 2.75 6.68 -11.76
C LEU A 56 3.75 7.42 -10.87
N ARG A 57 3.98 8.70 -11.18
CA ARG A 57 4.74 9.58 -10.29
C ARG A 57 3.85 9.91 -9.09
N SER A 58 4.02 9.16 -8.01
CA SER A 58 3.37 9.41 -6.72
C SER A 58 4.45 9.57 -5.66
N ARG A 59 4.20 10.43 -4.67
CA ARG A 59 5.02 10.48 -3.47
C ARG A 59 4.48 9.44 -2.50
N SER A 60 5.24 8.38 -2.26
CA SER A 60 5.04 7.53 -1.09
C SER A 60 5.72 8.23 0.09
N GLU A 61 4.95 8.59 1.11
CA GLU A 61 5.54 8.96 2.39
C GLU A 61 6.10 7.70 3.08
N PRO A 62 7.20 7.84 3.84
CA PRO A 62 7.76 6.72 4.59
C PRO A 62 6.76 6.22 5.65
N TYR A 63 6.90 4.94 6.02
CA TYR A 63 6.20 4.40 7.18
C TYR A 63 6.81 4.98 8.46
N GLU A 64 5.95 5.52 9.34
CA GLU A 64 6.37 6.17 10.57
C GLU A 64 5.82 5.45 11.80
N LEU A 65 6.59 5.45 12.89
CA LEU A 65 6.15 4.89 14.15
C LEU A 65 5.41 5.95 14.98
N VAL A 66 4.10 5.79 15.12
CA VAL A 66 3.26 6.74 15.85
C VAL A 66 3.08 6.29 17.30
N THR A 67 3.49 7.13 18.25
CA THR A 67 3.23 6.92 19.69
C THR A 67 2.43 8.07 20.28
N ARG A 68 1.65 7.78 21.34
CA ARG A 68 0.95 8.83 22.09
C ARG A 68 1.98 9.65 22.86
N ARG A 69 2.05 10.95 22.57
CA ARG A 69 2.91 11.88 23.32
C ARG A 69 2.58 11.84 24.81
N GLY A 70 3.62 11.69 25.64
CA GLY A 70 3.50 11.65 27.10
C GLY A 70 3.03 10.32 27.68
N ALA A 71 2.70 9.31 26.85
CA ALA A 71 2.43 7.97 27.35
C ALA A 71 3.76 7.24 27.68
N PRO A 72 3.87 6.57 28.84
CA PRO A 72 5.05 5.80 29.16
C PRO A 72 5.18 4.61 28.21
N LEU A 73 6.39 4.39 27.68
CA LEU A 73 6.71 3.22 26.88
C LEU A 73 7.24 2.10 27.77
N SER A 74 6.69 0.90 27.61
CA SER A 74 7.24 -0.30 28.25
C SER A 74 8.67 -0.54 27.78
N PRO A 75 9.52 -1.25 28.55
CA PRO A 75 10.87 -1.58 28.13
C PRO A 75 10.90 -2.28 26.76
N VAL A 76 9.97 -3.22 26.53
CA VAL A 76 9.85 -3.94 25.24
C VAL A 76 9.50 -2.99 24.09
N ALA A 77 8.60 -2.03 24.31
CA ALA A 77 8.24 -1.05 23.29
C ALA A 77 9.42 -0.15 22.91
N ARG A 78 10.28 0.24 23.88
CA ARG A 78 11.50 1.01 23.61
C ARG A 78 12.50 0.22 22.76
N TYR A 79 12.77 -1.03 23.14
CA TYR A 79 13.65 -1.89 22.35
C TYR A 79 13.13 -2.13 20.93
N PHE A 80 11.81 -2.27 20.76
CA PHE A 80 11.20 -2.38 19.43
C PHE A 80 11.43 -1.12 18.59
N ILE A 81 11.22 0.07 19.17
CA ILE A 81 11.44 1.35 18.47
C ILE A 81 12.92 1.53 18.11
N GLU A 82 13.84 1.22 19.02
CA GLU A 82 15.28 1.24 18.75
C GLU A 82 15.65 0.29 17.59
N GLY A 83 15.12 -0.94 17.61
CA GLY A 83 15.34 -1.90 16.53
C GLY A 83 14.70 -1.50 15.19
N PHE A 84 13.56 -0.81 15.22
CA PHE A 84 12.90 -0.31 14.02
C PHE A 84 13.72 0.80 13.33
N ASN A 85 14.29 1.72 14.12
CA ASN A 85 15.07 2.87 13.60
C ASN A 85 16.45 2.49 13.04
N LEU A 86 16.90 1.24 13.23
CA LEU A 86 18.17 0.73 12.70
C LEU A 86 18.04 0.12 11.29
N ARG A 87 16.82 0.09 10.73
CA ARG A 87 16.52 -0.36 9.36
C ARG A 87 16.45 0.82 8.40
#